data_AF-A0A4C2E638-F1
#
_entry.id   AF-A0A4C2E638-F1
#
_cell.length_a   1.000
_cell.length_b   1.000
_cell.length_c   1.000
_cell.angle_alpha   90.00
_cell.angle_beta   90.00
_cell.angle_gamma   90.00
#
_symmetry.space_group_name_H-M   'P 1'
#
loop_
_entity.id
_entity.type
_entity.pdbx_description
1 polymer ?
#
loop_
_entity_poly.entity_id
_entity_poly.type
_entity_poly.pdbx_seq_one_letter_code
_entity_poly.pdbx_strand_id
1 'polypeptide(L)'
;MKLLELIKLFKRYDQKLELTTSQASNISNKALSLKNSPTLVKRILTEVMQNSKGSNMIPRGEPIIAAYCLIENDYKARNAAGVLFTWQKISAEYTDITDHDPMILYMVLKTCMNNKIYRYVCRDIISRLPPQYYSNNSLILPTIMAFIVKTGNLQDAQNFMNNVNNNITPENIRSIFHSRSCLSSLLKMHLKFNDSTGVDRVLKQIHEIFGQHSQEDFQAIVAHILKHKTLDNIVKAVNLVSQVPQNSALLAYGTIINTIVDWQIASNGQFEQKSMHIINDLLVKAHQVDPMHKSTLWTILASLYIKKLVHYKNFQKSNVSKKETINLDLAKLIFLKSCSNFKQICTINPFNHSSPQNIILRISNKNKIVLLRNIASGAIKGCRKDIFLWCCAELYNTGVAVKELIIDWHAMFDHRFRSNNSLRDVKLKDQFSISKLPHIKNALK
;
A
#
# COMPACT_ATOMS: atom_id res chain seq x y z
N MET A 1 8.77 25.20 -13.37
CA MET A 1 8.06 25.78 -14.53
C MET A 1 9.03 26.02 -15.68
N LYS A 2 9.97 26.99 -15.60
CA LYS A 2 10.94 27.30 -16.66
C LYS A 2 11.71 26.11 -17.24
N LEU A 3 12.19 25.17 -16.40
CA LEU A 3 12.84 23.94 -16.88
C LEU A 3 11.92 23.09 -17.77
N LEU A 4 10.65 22.93 -17.40
CA LEU A 4 9.70 22.12 -18.15
C LEU A 4 9.35 22.78 -19.50
N GLU A 5 9.34 24.11 -19.55
CA GLU A 5 9.19 24.87 -20.80
C GLU A 5 10.41 24.69 -21.70
N LEU A 6 11.62 24.77 -21.14
CA LEU A 6 12.87 24.53 -21.87
C LEU A 6 12.91 23.12 -22.45
N ILE A 7 12.56 22.10 -21.66
CA ILE A 7 12.50 20.71 -22.14
C ILE A 7 11.45 20.55 -23.25
N LYS A 8 10.28 21.20 -23.13
CA LYS A 8 9.27 21.19 -24.20
C LYS A 8 9.80 21.84 -25.47
N LEU A 9 10.56 22.92 -25.36
CA LEU A 9 11.18 23.59 -26.50
C LEU A 9 12.17 22.65 -27.19
N PHE A 10 13.09 22.03 -26.45
CA PHE A 10 14.05 21.07 -27.00
C PHE A 10 13.35 19.88 -27.68
N LYS A 11 12.30 19.32 -27.05
CA LYS A 11 11.48 18.24 -27.62
C LYS A 11 10.76 18.65 -28.91
N ARG A 12 10.42 19.93 -29.10
CA ARG A 12 9.81 20.42 -30.36
C ARG A 12 10.80 20.45 -31.53
N TYR A 13 12.09 20.53 -31.23
CA TYR A 13 13.17 20.53 -32.23
C TYR A 13 13.87 19.16 -32.31
N ASP A 14 13.25 18.09 -31.78
CA ASP A 14 13.83 16.74 -31.67
C ASP A 14 15.22 16.69 -31.01
N GLN A 15 15.52 17.68 -30.17
CA GLN A 15 16.74 17.74 -29.38
C GLN A 15 16.51 17.25 -27.95
N LYS A 16 17.55 16.68 -27.33
CA LYS A 16 17.55 16.34 -25.91
C LYS A 16 18.28 17.43 -25.13
N LEU A 17 17.64 17.92 -24.06
CA LEU A 17 18.32 18.75 -23.08
C LEU A 17 19.22 17.82 -22.26
N GLU A 18 20.53 18.00 -22.31
CA GLU A 18 21.45 17.25 -21.47
C GLU A 18 21.82 18.09 -20.24
N LEU A 19 21.46 17.61 -19.05
CA LEU A 19 21.79 18.27 -17.79
C LEU A 19 23.15 17.81 -17.30
N THR A 20 24.00 18.76 -16.91
CA THR A 20 25.22 18.46 -16.16
C THR A 20 24.87 18.01 -14.73
N THR A 21 25.79 17.32 -14.06
CA THR A 21 25.61 16.85 -12.67
C THR A 21 25.22 18.00 -11.74
N SER A 22 25.91 19.14 -11.82
CA SER A 22 25.60 20.33 -11.00
C SER A 22 24.21 20.90 -11.30
N GLN A 23 23.81 20.98 -12.58
CA GLN A 23 22.47 21.44 -12.95
C GLN A 23 21.39 20.48 -12.44
N ALA A 24 21.57 19.18 -12.63
CA ALA A 24 20.67 18.14 -12.16
C ALA A 24 20.47 18.21 -10.63
N SER A 25 21.57 18.32 -9.87
CA SER A 25 21.54 18.42 -8.41
C SER A 25 20.79 19.67 -7.94
N ASN A 26 21.12 20.84 -8.49
CA ASN A 26 20.46 22.09 -8.14
C ASN A 26 18.96 22.09 -8.46
N ILE A 27 18.58 21.51 -9.60
CA ILE A 27 17.19 21.36 -10.00
C ILE A 27 16.45 20.40 -9.06
N SER A 28 17.04 19.26 -8.72
CA SER A 28 16.46 18.28 -7.79
C SER A 28 16.23 18.90 -6.42
N ASN A 29 17.22 19.58 -5.85
CA ASN A 29 17.11 20.26 -4.56
C ASN A 29 16.01 21.32 -4.56
N LYS A 30 15.92 22.11 -5.64
CA LYS A 30 14.87 23.10 -5.81
C LYS A 30 13.49 22.48 -6.04
N ALA A 31 13.40 21.31 -6.66
CA ALA A 31 12.14 20.59 -6.78
C ALA A 31 11.68 20.07 -5.42
N LEU A 32 12.58 19.45 -4.66
CA LEU A 32 12.28 18.88 -3.35
C LEU A 32 11.87 19.93 -2.30
N SER A 33 12.31 21.20 -2.46
CA SER A 33 11.85 22.29 -1.60
C SER A 33 10.39 22.72 -1.85
N LEU A 34 9.78 22.33 -2.97
CA LEU A 34 8.38 22.65 -3.33
C LEU A 34 7.39 21.70 -2.65
N LYS A 35 7.30 21.76 -1.31
CA LYS A 35 6.45 20.88 -0.49
C LYS A 35 4.96 20.87 -0.88
N ASN A 36 4.45 21.96 -1.46
CA ASN A 36 3.04 22.14 -1.77
C ASN A 36 2.66 21.81 -3.23
N SER A 37 3.58 21.25 -4.03
CA SER A 37 3.29 20.95 -5.44
C SER A 37 3.78 19.56 -5.86
N PRO A 38 3.21 18.46 -5.30
CA PRO A 38 3.67 17.09 -5.56
C PRO A 38 3.77 16.74 -7.04
N THR A 39 2.79 17.15 -7.84
CA THR A 39 2.76 16.93 -9.29
C THR A 39 3.91 17.63 -10.00
N LEU A 40 4.26 18.85 -9.60
CA LEU A 40 5.37 19.61 -10.18
C LEU A 40 6.71 18.98 -9.80
N VAL A 41 6.88 18.61 -8.52
CA VAL A 41 8.08 17.92 -8.03
C VAL A 41 8.32 16.65 -8.82
N LYS A 42 7.28 15.81 -8.93
CA LYS A 42 7.38 14.54 -9.65
C LYS A 42 7.75 14.73 -11.12
N ARG A 43 7.15 15.70 -11.80
CA ARG A 43 7.46 16.01 -13.20
C ARG A 43 8.91 16.46 -13.36
N ILE A 44 9.40 17.34 -12.50
CA ILE A 44 10.79 17.82 -12.55
C ILE A 44 11.75 16.65 -12.31
N LEU A 45 11.58 15.88 -11.23
CA LEU A 45 12.47 14.76 -10.92
C LEU A 45 12.45 13.67 -12.00
N THR A 46 11.29 13.43 -12.63
CA THR A 46 11.20 12.49 -13.76
C THR A 46 12.04 12.96 -14.94
N GLU A 47 12.00 14.25 -15.26
CA GLU A 47 12.82 14.80 -16.33
C GLU A 47 14.31 14.84 -15.94
N VAL A 48 14.67 15.14 -14.69
CA VAL A 48 16.07 15.05 -14.23
C VAL A 48 16.59 13.63 -14.39
N MET A 49 15.84 12.63 -13.92
CA MET A 49 16.19 11.21 -14.07
C MET A 49 16.39 10.80 -15.53
N GLN A 50 15.64 11.38 -16.48
CA GLN A 50 15.70 11.00 -17.90
C GLN A 50 16.76 11.74 -18.72
N ASN A 51 17.15 12.94 -18.29
CA ASN A 51 17.93 13.88 -19.11
C ASN A 51 19.31 14.19 -18.51
N SER A 52 19.67 13.60 -17.37
CA SER A 52 20.99 13.80 -16.75
C SER A 52 21.99 12.77 -17.28
N LYS A 53 23.24 13.20 -17.52
CA LYS A 53 24.32 12.28 -17.90
C LYS A 53 24.68 11.39 -16.71
N GLY A 54 24.67 10.08 -16.91
CA GLY A 54 25.33 9.15 -16.00
C GLY A 54 26.84 9.34 -16.12
N SER A 55 27.52 9.66 -15.03
CA SER A 55 28.98 9.55 -14.98
C SER A 55 29.32 8.09 -14.71
N ASN A 56 30.05 7.44 -15.62
CA ASN A 56 30.55 6.07 -15.43
C ASN A 56 31.49 5.93 -14.21
N MET A 57 31.89 7.03 -13.57
CA MET A 57 32.86 7.06 -12.48
C MET A 57 32.27 7.31 -11.09
N ILE A 58 30.98 7.64 -10.95
CA ILE A 58 30.39 7.93 -9.63
C ILE A 58 29.34 6.86 -9.31
N PRO A 59 29.51 6.09 -8.22
CA PRO A 59 28.60 4.99 -7.85
C PRO A 59 27.19 5.45 -7.47
N ARG A 60 26.86 6.75 -7.53
CA ARG A 60 25.51 7.31 -7.40
C ARG A 60 25.36 8.55 -8.27
N GLY A 61 25.15 8.38 -9.57
CA GLY A 61 24.82 9.49 -10.46
C GLY A 61 23.53 10.21 -10.05
N GLU A 62 23.41 11.48 -10.39
CA GLU A 62 22.19 12.29 -10.20
C GLU A 62 20.90 11.64 -10.74
N PRO A 63 20.90 10.87 -11.87
CA PRO A 63 19.73 10.10 -12.28
C PRO A 63 19.20 9.14 -11.20
N ILE A 64 20.12 8.44 -10.51
CA ILE A 64 19.78 7.47 -9.47
C ILE A 64 19.24 8.17 -8.23
N ILE A 65 19.84 9.31 -7.84
CA ILE A 65 19.38 10.11 -6.70
C ILE A 65 17.94 10.60 -6.95
N ALA A 66 17.68 11.16 -8.14
CA ALA A 66 16.33 11.59 -8.52
C ALA A 66 15.33 10.42 -8.51
N ALA A 67 15.73 9.24 -8.99
CA ALA A 67 14.90 8.04 -8.98
C ALA A 67 14.61 7.53 -7.55
N TYR A 68 15.59 7.56 -6.66
CA TYR A 68 15.39 7.21 -5.25
C TYR A 68 14.41 8.16 -4.56
N CYS A 69 14.54 9.47 -4.79
CA CYS A 69 13.57 10.44 -4.28
C CYS A 69 12.15 10.20 -4.82
N LEU A 70 12.02 9.81 -6.09
CA LEU A 70 10.73 9.43 -6.69
C LEU A 70 10.13 8.19 -6.00
N ILE A 71 10.94 7.13 -5.80
CA ILE A 71 10.51 5.91 -5.09
C ILE A 71 10.06 6.23 -3.67
N GLU A 72 10.82 7.05 -2.93
CA GLU A 72 10.45 7.44 -1.58
C GLU A 72 9.10 8.20 -1.52
N ASN A 73 8.92 9.16 -2.42
CA ASN A 73 7.70 9.97 -2.48
C ASN A 73 6.49 9.10 -2.80
N ASP A 74 6.62 8.21 -3.79
CA ASP A 74 5.55 7.30 -4.18
C ASP A 74 5.27 6.24 -3.11
N TYR A 75 6.30 5.75 -2.41
CA TYR A 75 6.16 4.86 -1.25
C TYR A 75 5.35 5.52 -0.13
N LYS A 76 5.72 6.75 0.25
CA LYS A 76 5.03 7.53 1.30
C LYS A 76 3.57 7.81 0.93
N ALA A 77 3.30 8.09 -0.35
CA ALA A 77 1.95 8.35 -0.87
C ALA A 77 1.10 7.08 -1.12
N ARG A 78 1.68 5.87 -1.04
CA ARG A 78 1.05 4.59 -1.45
C ARG A 78 0.73 4.51 -2.95
N ASN A 79 1.58 5.10 -3.79
CA ASN A 79 1.50 5.02 -5.23
C ASN A 79 2.35 3.85 -5.78
N ALA A 80 1.78 2.63 -5.79
CA ALA A 80 2.51 1.43 -6.18
C ALA A 80 3.01 1.44 -7.64
N ALA A 81 2.20 1.95 -8.58
CA ALA A 81 2.60 2.06 -9.98
C ALA A 81 3.80 3.01 -10.18
N GLY A 82 3.87 4.11 -9.43
CA GLY A 82 4.99 5.05 -9.48
C GLY A 82 6.31 4.44 -8.98
N VAL A 83 6.27 3.71 -7.86
CA VAL A 83 7.42 2.94 -7.36
C VAL A 83 7.89 1.92 -8.40
N LEU A 84 6.96 1.16 -8.98
CA LEU A 84 7.28 0.15 -10.00
C LEU A 84 7.93 0.79 -11.23
N PHE A 85 7.30 1.82 -11.78
CA PHE A 85 7.76 2.49 -12.99
C PHE A 85 9.16 3.07 -12.82
N THR A 86 9.43 3.66 -11.65
CA THR A 86 10.75 4.21 -11.34
C THR A 86 11.77 3.09 -11.15
N TRP A 87 11.43 2.02 -10.39
CA TRP A 87 12.31 0.88 -10.18
C TRP A 87 12.73 0.21 -11.49
N GLN A 88 11.79 -0.04 -12.41
CA GLN A 88 12.09 -0.68 -13.70
C GLN A 88 13.07 0.10 -14.57
N LYS A 89 13.20 1.40 -14.37
CA LYS A 89 14.18 2.23 -15.08
C LYS A 89 15.58 2.10 -14.50
N ILE A 90 15.70 1.85 -13.20
CA ILE A 90 16.99 1.88 -12.50
C ILE A 90 17.49 0.49 -12.07
N SER A 91 16.67 -0.55 -12.17
CA SER A 91 16.95 -1.88 -11.62
C SER A 91 18.12 -2.64 -12.28
N ALA A 92 18.65 -2.10 -13.38
CA ALA A 92 19.76 -2.65 -14.15
C ALA A 92 20.91 -1.64 -14.30
N GLU A 93 20.88 -0.53 -13.56
CA GLU A 93 21.92 0.50 -13.60
C GLU A 93 23.20 0.06 -12.87
N TYR A 94 23.08 -0.82 -11.87
CA TYR A 94 24.20 -1.49 -11.22
C TYR A 94 24.31 -2.95 -11.67
N THR A 95 25.56 -3.44 -11.75
CA THR A 95 25.86 -4.84 -12.03
C THR A 95 25.42 -5.73 -10.87
N ASP A 96 25.74 -5.34 -9.63
CA ASP A 96 25.28 -6.00 -8.42
C ASP A 96 24.05 -5.28 -7.85
N ILE A 97 23.00 -6.04 -7.54
CA ILE A 97 21.81 -5.50 -6.90
C ILE A 97 22.09 -4.97 -5.49
N THR A 98 23.16 -5.44 -4.84
CA THR A 98 23.57 -5.00 -3.49
C THR A 98 24.12 -3.57 -3.47
N ASP A 99 24.50 -3.02 -4.63
CA ASP A 99 24.94 -1.62 -4.78
C ASP A 99 23.79 -0.62 -4.64
N HIS A 100 22.54 -1.08 -4.78
CA HIS A 100 21.38 -0.26 -4.46
C HIS A 100 21.27 -0.02 -2.96
N ASP A 101 20.74 1.15 -2.58
CA ASP A 101 20.49 1.47 -1.18
C ASP A 101 19.48 0.46 -0.58
N PRO A 102 19.81 -0.23 0.54
CA PRO A 102 18.92 -1.20 1.15
C PRO A 102 17.55 -0.62 1.54
N MET A 103 17.49 0.67 1.88
CA MET A 103 16.23 1.36 2.17
C MET A 103 15.33 1.43 0.93
N ILE A 104 15.92 1.65 -0.25
CA ILE A 104 15.20 1.68 -1.52
C ILE A 104 14.71 0.28 -1.89
N LEU A 105 15.58 -0.73 -1.78
CA LEU A 105 15.19 -2.14 -1.98
C LEU A 105 14.02 -2.52 -1.05
N TYR A 106 14.10 -2.14 0.24
CA TYR A 106 13.02 -2.32 1.21
C TYR A 106 11.70 -1.66 0.75
N MET A 107 11.75 -0.40 0.30
CA MET A 107 10.55 0.32 -0.16
C MET A 107 9.91 -0.34 -1.39
N VAL A 108 10.73 -0.78 -2.34
CA VAL A 108 10.28 -1.49 -3.55
C VAL A 108 9.66 -2.83 -3.16
N LEU A 109 10.39 -3.66 -2.40
CA LEU A 109 9.90 -4.97 -1.93
C LEU A 109 8.58 -4.84 -1.17
N LYS A 110 8.51 -3.92 -0.21
CA LYS A 110 7.31 -3.71 0.61
C LYS A 110 6.13 -3.20 -0.21
N THR A 111 6.35 -2.39 -1.23
CA THR A 111 5.30 -1.90 -2.12
C THR A 111 4.79 -3.01 -3.03
N CYS A 112 5.70 -3.69 -3.72
CA CYS A 112 5.40 -4.73 -4.70
C CYS A 112 4.80 -5.98 -4.04
N MET A 113 5.23 -6.36 -2.83
CA MET A 113 4.68 -7.50 -2.09
C MET A 113 3.17 -7.33 -1.80
N ASN A 114 2.77 -6.11 -1.46
CA ASN A 114 1.39 -5.77 -1.10
C ASN A 114 0.46 -5.67 -2.32
N ASN A 115 1.01 -5.59 -3.54
CA ASN A 115 0.25 -5.60 -4.77
C ASN A 115 0.47 -6.92 -5.53
N LYS A 116 -0.55 -7.79 -5.59
CA LYS A 116 -0.44 -9.14 -6.19
C LYS A 116 0.18 -9.12 -7.59
N ILE A 117 -0.14 -8.08 -8.37
CA ILE A 117 0.28 -7.89 -9.77
C ILE A 117 1.79 -7.63 -9.85
N TYR A 118 2.40 -7.02 -8.84
CA TYR A 118 3.81 -6.63 -8.85
C TYR A 118 4.73 -7.58 -8.08
N ARG A 119 4.19 -8.69 -7.53
CA ARG A 119 4.99 -9.65 -6.75
C ARG A 119 6.13 -10.30 -7.55
N TYR A 120 6.05 -10.32 -8.88
CA TYR A 120 7.14 -10.81 -9.72
C TYR A 120 8.43 -9.98 -9.53
N VAL A 121 8.31 -8.68 -9.26
CA VAL A 121 9.46 -7.81 -8.96
C VAL A 121 10.13 -8.23 -7.66
N CYS A 122 9.36 -8.61 -6.64
CA CYS A 122 9.94 -9.15 -5.41
C CYS A 122 10.73 -10.43 -5.67
N ARG A 123 10.19 -11.34 -6.49
CA ARG A 123 10.88 -12.58 -6.85
C ARG A 123 12.20 -12.28 -7.56
N ASP A 124 12.18 -11.37 -8.52
CA ASP A 124 13.34 -10.96 -9.30
C ASP A 124 14.45 -10.31 -8.43
N ILE A 125 14.07 -9.43 -7.50
CA ILE A 125 15.01 -8.83 -6.54
C ILE A 125 15.60 -9.92 -5.63
N ILE A 126 14.74 -10.76 -5.03
CA ILE A 126 15.16 -11.79 -4.08
C ILE A 126 16.06 -12.83 -4.74
N SER A 127 15.80 -13.22 -5.98
CA SER A 127 16.64 -14.19 -6.71
C SER A 127 18.04 -13.66 -7.04
N ARG A 128 18.22 -12.34 -7.06
CA ARG A 128 19.52 -11.69 -7.32
C ARG A 128 20.29 -11.34 -6.04
N LEU A 129 19.62 -11.34 -4.88
CA LEU A 129 20.25 -10.98 -3.61
C LEU A 129 21.03 -12.17 -3.03
N PRO A 130 22.32 -12.01 -2.71
CA PRO A 130 23.11 -13.07 -2.10
C PRO A 130 22.69 -13.33 -0.64
N PRO A 131 22.68 -14.60 -0.18
CA PRO A 131 22.36 -14.97 1.20
C PRO A 131 23.15 -14.22 2.27
N GLN A 132 24.42 -13.97 2.04
CA GLN A 132 25.30 -13.26 2.95
C GLN A 132 24.85 -11.81 3.16
N TYR A 133 24.27 -11.18 2.14
CA TYR A 133 23.76 -9.82 2.23
C TYR A 133 22.42 -9.77 2.95
N TYR A 134 21.42 -10.53 2.49
CA TYR A 134 20.07 -10.38 3.03
C TYR A 134 19.94 -10.92 4.46
N SER A 135 20.75 -11.90 4.86
CA SER A 135 20.71 -12.48 6.22
C SER A 135 21.25 -11.51 7.27
N ASN A 136 22.10 -10.57 6.86
CA ASN A 136 22.78 -9.60 7.70
C ASN A 136 22.25 -8.17 7.52
N ASN A 137 21.04 -8.01 6.96
CA ASN A 137 20.42 -6.71 6.76
C ASN A 137 19.07 -6.62 7.51
N SER A 138 18.99 -5.68 8.46
CA SER A 138 17.84 -5.51 9.35
C SER A 138 16.55 -5.07 8.66
N LEU A 139 16.62 -4.48 7.47
CA LEU A 139 15.45 -4.08 6.69
C LEU A 139 15.02 -5.18 5.72
N ILE A 140 15.99 -5.84 5.07
CA ILE A 140 15.73 -6.81 4.01
C ILE A 140 15.28 -8.16 4.59
N LEU A 141 15.98 -8.70 5.59
CA LEU A 141 15.65 -10.00 6.20
C LEU A 141 14.15 -10.14 6.57
N PRO A 142 13.59 -9.27 7.45
CA PRO A 142 12.18 -9.37 7.82
C PRO A 142 11.23 -9.11 6.65
N THR A 143 11.68 -8.40 5.61
CA THR A 143 10.88 -8.11 4.41
C THR A 143 10.78 -9.33 3.49
N ILE A 144 11.86 -10.10 3.33
CA ILE A 144 11.84 -11.37 2.60
C ILE A 144 10.98 -12.40 3.34
N MET A 145 11.10 -12.50 4.67
CA MET A 145 10.21 -13.34 5.48
C MET A 145 8.73 -12.97 5.25
N ALA A 146 8.40 -11.68 5.28
CA ALA A 146 7.04 -11.22 5.00
C ALA A 146 6.58 -11.59 3.58
N PHE A 147 7.48 -11.57 2.60
CA PHE A 147 7.17 -11.99 1.23
C PHE A 147 6.86 -13.49 1.15
N ILE A 148 7.66 -14.33 1.82
CA ILE A 148 7.44 -15.78 1.92
C ILE A 148 6.09 -16.08 2.60
N VAL A 149 5.75 -15.36 3.67
CA VAL A 149 4.43 -15.47 4.32
C VAL A 149 3.29 -15.19 3.34
N LYS A 150 3.45 -14.19 2.46
CA LYS A 150 2.45 -13.78 1.48
C LYS A 150 2.31 -14.75 0.30
N THR A 151 3.40 -15.38 -0.12
CA THR A 151 3.38 -16.40 -1.20
C THR A 151 2.93 -17.76 -0.68
N GLY A 152 3.29 -18.09 0.57
CA GLY A 152 2.86 -19.31 1.26
C GLY A 152 3.50 -20.59 0.72
N ASN A 153 4.69 -20.52 0.11
CA ASN A 153 5.42 -21.69 -0.33
C ASN A 153 6.34 -22.20 0.81
N LEU A 154 6.05 -23.40 1.32
CA LEU A 154 6.79 -23.99 2.43
C LEU A 154 8.24 -24.33 2.06
N GLN A 155 8.46 -24.83 0.84
CA GLN A 155 9.81 -25.17 0.38
C GLN A 155 10.70 -23.92 0.29
N ASP A 156 10.16 -22.83 -0.25
CA ASP A 156 10.86 -21.53 -0.30
C ASP A 156 11.20 -21.05 1.12
N ALA A 157 10.28 -21.25 2.09
CA ALA A 157 10.51 -20.88 3.48
C ALA A 157 11.64 -21.69 4.13
N GLN A 158 11.66 -23.01 3.92
CA GLN A 158 12.69 -23.90 4.45
C GLN A 158 14.06 -23.57 3.83
N ASN A 159 14.14 -23.44 2.51
CA ASN A 159 15.38 -23.08 1.80
C ASN A 159 15.90 -21.72 2.28
N PHE A 160 15.01 -20.74 2.43
CA PHE A 160 15.36 -19.42 2.93
C PHE A 160 15.91 -19.47 4.36
N MET A 161 15.24 -20.17 5.27
CA MET A 161 15.70 -20.26 6.66
C MET A 161 17.01 -21.03 6.79
N ASN A 162 17.24 -22.06 5.97
CA ASN A 162 18.54 -22.74 5.89
C ASN A 162 19.64 -21.77 5.46
N ASN A 163 19.37 -20.95 4.43
CA ASN A 163 20.32 -19.93 3.99
C ASN A 163 20.61 -18.90 5.09
N VAL A 164 19.58 -18.44 5.82
CA VAL A 164 19.76 -17.49 6.95
C VAL A 164 20.63 -18.11 8.04
N ASN A 165 20.32 -19.34 8.47
CA ASN A 165 21.07 -20.03 9.52
C ASN A 165 22.54 -20.25 9.14
N ASN A 166 22.83 -20.48 7.86
CA ASN A 166 24.19 -20.75 7.37
C ASN A 166 25.01 -19.48 7.06
N ASN A 167 24.36 -18.30 6.93
CA ASN A 167 25.02 -17.07 6.47
C ASN A 167 24.89 -15.88 7.42
N ILE A 168 24.10 -15.98 8.49
CA ILE A 168 24.04 -14.94 9.51
C ILE A 168 25.34 -14.92 10.32
N THR A 169 25.94 -13.74 10.50
CA THR A 169 27.15 -13.62 11.31
C THR A 169 26.81 -13.56 12.80
N PRO A 170 27.70 -14.04 13.70
CA PRO A 170 27.43 -14.08 15.14
C PRO A 170 27.04 -12.71 15.73
N GLU A 171 27.64 -11.63 15.24
CA GLU A 171 27.39 -10.26 15.69
C GLU A 171 25.97 -9.80 15.35
N ASN A 172 25.42 -10.30 14.24
CA ASN A 172 24.12 -9.92 13.72
C ASN A 172 22.96 -10.75 14.30
N ILE A 173 23.22 -11.85 14.99
CA ILE A 173 22.17 -12.64 15.65
C ILE A 173 21.40 -11.77 16.64
N ARG A 174 22.10 -11.06 17.53
CA ARG A 174 21.46 -10.23 18.56
C ARG A 174 20.79 -8.97 17.98
N SER A 175 21.48 -8.29 17.06
CA SER A 175 21.03 -6.99 16.55
C SER A 175 19.96 -7.10 15.45
N ILE A 176 20.00 -8.17 14.65
CA ILE A 176 19.12 -8.36 13.48
C ILE A 176 18.10 -9.47 13.72
N PHE A 177 18.56 -10.69 14.02
CA PHE A 177 17.67 -11.85 14.10
C PHE A 177 16.73 -11.77 15.32
N HIS A 178 17.27 -11.35 16.47
CA HIS A 178 16.50 -11.12 17.69
C HIS A 178 15.85 -9.72 17.74
N SER A 179 15.92 -8.94 16.66
CA SER A 179 15.18 -7.68 16.59
C SER A 179 13.67 -7.93 16.61
N ARG A 180 12.92 -6.99 17.19
CA ARG A 180 11.44 -7.08 17.24
C ARG A 180 10.83 -7.24 15.84
N SER A 181 11.34 -6.52 14.84
CA SER A 181 10.83 -6.64 13.46
C SER A 181 11.05 -8.03 12.87
N CYS A 182 12.19 -8.67 13.15
CA CYS A 182 12.49 -10.01 12.67
C CYS A 182 11.62 -11.05 13.40
N LEU A 183 11.56 -11.00 14.73
CA LEU A 183 10.74 -11.92 15.52
C LEU A 183 9.25 -11.81 15.17
N SER A 184 8.70 -10.61 14.96
CA SER A 184 7.30 -10.46 14.51
C SER A 184 7.08 -11.01 13.08
N SER A 185 8.09 -10.95 12.20
CA SER A 185 8.02 -11.58 10.88
C SER A 185 8.12 -13.12 10.96
N LEU A 186 8.98 -13.65 11.82
CA LEU A 186 9.10 -15.08 12.12
C LEU A 186 7.80 -15.63 12.72
N LEU A 187 7.20 -14.92 13.67
CA LEU A 187 5.89 -15.28 14.25
C LEU A 187 4.83 -15.44 13.16
N LYS A 188 4.75 -14.48 12.23
CA LYS A 188 3.82 -14.54 11.09
C LYS A 188 4.11 -15.73 10.17
N MET A 189 5.38 -16.11 10.03
CA MET A 189 5.81 -17.27 9.24
C MET A 189 5.39 -18.58 9.90
N HIS A 190 5.68 -18.78 11.19
CA HIS A 190 5.24 -19.98 11.91
C HIS A 190 3.71 -20.10 11.94
N LEU A 191 2.99 -18.99 12.20
CA LEU A 191 1.53 -18.95 12.09
C LEU A 191 1.02 -19.29 10.69
N LYS A 192 1.73 -18.88 9.63
CA LYS A 192 1.31 -19.15 8.24
C LYS A 192 1.43 -20.63 7.88
N PHE A 193 2.46 -21.29 8.40
CA PHE A 193 2.77 -22.70 8.12
C PHE A 193 2.31 -23.66 9.22
N ASN A 194 1.49 -23.18 10.16
CA ASN A 194 0.91 -23.96 11.26
C ASN A 194 1.95 -24.68 12.15
N ASP A 195 3.12 -24.05 12.36
CA ASP A 195 4.16 -24.56 13.26
C ASP A 195 3.90 -24.05 14.68
N SER A 196 3.09 -24.78 15.45
CA SER A 196 2.72 -24.41 16.83
C SER A 196 3.94 -24.30 17.75
N THR A 197 4.89 -25.23 17.63
CA THR A 197 6.12 -25.24 18.42
C THR A 197 6.97 -24.00 18.13
N GLY A 198 7.08 -23.62 16.85
CA GLY A 198 7.76 -22.39 16.44
C GLY A 198 7.07 -21.13 16.93
N VAL A 199 5.72 -21.09 16.90
CA VAL A 199 4.94 -19.97 17.46
C VAL A 199 5.25 -19.78 18.94
N ASP A 200 5.17 -20.84 19.74
CA ASP A 200 5.41 -20.77 21.19
C ASP A 200 6.83 -20.32 21.51
N ARG A 201 7.82 -20.85 20.77
CA ARG A 201 9.22 -20.46 20.92
C ARG A 201 9.43 -18.98 20.63
N VAL A 202 8.89 -18.48 19.52
CA VAL A 202 9.05 -17.07 19.13
C VAL A 202 8.32 -16.14 20.11
N LEU A 203 7.13 -16.51 20.59
CA LEU A 203 6.41 -15.72 21.59
C LEU A 203 7.19 -15.64 22.91
N LYS A 204 7.73 -16.77 23.40
CA LYS A 204 8.60 -16.79 24.58
C LYS A 204 9.82 -15.89 24.39
N GLN A 205 10.51 -15.98 23.25
CA GLN A 205 11.66 -15.13 22.92
C GLN A 205 11.30 -13.63 22.89
N ILE A 206 10.15 -13.26 22.31
CA ILE A 206 9.69 -11.86 22.32
C ILE A 206 9.47 -11.37 23.75
N HIS A 207 8.86 -12.21 24.60
CA HIS A 207 8.61 -11.87 26.00
C HIS A 207 9.91 -11.77 26.81
N GLU A 208 10.83 -12.72 26.66
CA GLU A 208 12.13 -12.73 27.34
C GLU A 208 12.98 -11.50 26.98
N ILE A 209 12.98 -11.08 25.71
CA ILE A 209 13.82 -9.97 25.23
C ILE A 209 13.18 -8.60 25.49
N PHE A 210 11.85 -8.47 25.36
CA PHE A 210 11.17 -7.16 25.39
C PHE A 210 10.11 -7.00 26.49
N GLY A 211 9.88 -8.02 27.32
CA GLY A 211 8.91 -8.03 28.42
C GLY A 211 7.43 -8.07 28.01
N GLN A 212 7.09 -7.72 26.78
CA GLN A 212 5.71 -7.64 26.29
C GLN A 212 5.61 -7.85 24.78
N HIS A 213 4.44 -8.36 24.36
CA HIS A 213 4.07 -8.49 22.96
C HIS A 213 3.58 -7.17 22.37
N SER A 214 3.92 -6.93 21.09
CA SER A 214 3.56 -5.73 20.36
C SER A 214 2.15 -5.79 19.77
N GLN A 215 1.64 -4.65 19.29
CA GLN A 215 0.38 -4.59 18.55
C GLN A 215 0.41 -5.48 17.30
N GLU A 216 1.56 -5.55 16.63
CA GLU A 216 1.79 -6.35 15.43
C GLU A 216 1.73 -7.85 15.70
N ASP A 217 2.16 -8.30 16.89
CA ASP A 217 2.14 -9.71 17.29
C ASP A 217 0.69 -10.15 17.53
N PHE A 218 -0.06 -9.38 18.31
CA PHE A 218 -1.49 -9.66 18.53
C PHE A 218 -2.30 -9.57 17.23
N GLN A 219 -1.98 -8.61 16.36
CA GLN A 219 -2.61 -8.52 15.05
C GLN A 219 -2.35 -9.78 14.21
N ALA A 220 -1.15 -10.37 14.28
CA ALA A 220 -0.80 -11.59 13.55
C ALA A 220 -1.58 -12.80 14.08
N ILE A 221 -1.67 -12.96 15.41
CA ILE A 221 -2.42 -14.04 16.05
C ILE A 221 -3.91 -13.93 15.69
N VAL A 222 -4.49 -12.73 15.82
CA VAL A 222 -5.89 -12.47 15.46
C VAL A 222 -6.14 -12.72 13.97
N ALA A 223 -5.23 -12.31 13.09
CA ALA A 223 -5.35 -12.60 11.66
C ALA A 223 -5.30 -14.11 11.36
N HIS A 224 -4.52 -14.88 12.12
CA HIS A 224 -4.48 -16.34 12.02
C HIS A 224 -5.78 -16.99 12.48
N ILE A 225 -6.33 -16.59 13.65
CA ILE A 225 -7.63 -17.07 14.15
C ILE A 225 -8.73 -16.80 13.12
N LEU A 226 -8.72 -15.60 12.52
CA LEU A 226 -9.72 -15.17 11.54
C LEU A 226 -9.48 -15.70 10.11
N LYS A 227 -8.49 -16.58 9.89
CA LYS A 227 -8.21 -17.20 8.58
C LYS A 227 -9.45 -17.88 8.00
N HIS A 228 -10.23 -18.55 8.86
CA HIS A 228 -11.54 -19.09 8.52
C HIS A 228 -12.61 -18.13 9.06
N LYS A 229 -13.38 -17.52 8.15
CA LYS A 229 -14.38 -16.49 8.46
C LYS A 229 -15.66 -17.09 9.07
N THR A 230 -15.55 -17.64 10.27
CA THR A 230 -16.68 -18.20 11.03
C THR A 230 -17.00 -17.30 12.22
N LEU A 231 -18.25 -17.33 12.68
CA LEU A 231 -18.67 -16.58 13.86
C LEU A 231 -17.89 -17.00 15.12
N ASP A 232 -17.63 -18.30 15.28
CA ASP A 232 -16.82 -18.85 16.39
C ASP A 232 -15.41 -18.24 16.42
N ASN A 233 -14.74 -18.14 15.26
CA ASN A 233 -13.42 -17.50 15.18
C ASN A 233 -13.47 -16.00 15.46
N ILE A 234 -14.55 -15.31 15.09
CA ILE A 234 -14.76 -13.90 15.45
C ILE A 234 -14.89 -13.75 16.96
N VAL A 235 -15.70 -14.60 17.61
CA VAL A 235 -15.88 -14.59 19.08
C VAL A 235 -14.55 -14.90 19.77
N LYS A 236 -13.81 -15.91 19.32
CA LYS A 236 -12.46 -16.22 19.84
C LYS A 236 -11.51 -15.04 19.72
N ALA A 237 -11.49 -14.37 18.57
CA ALA A 237 -10.65 -13.20 18.36
C ALA A 237 -11.05 -12.02 19.27
N VAL A 238 -12.36 -11.79 19.45
CA VAL A 238 -12.88 -10.75 20.37
C VAL A 238 -12.51 -11.06 21.83
N ASN A 239 -12.67 -12.32 22.25
CA ASN A 239 -12.29 -12.75 23.59
C ASN A 239 -10.79 -12.57 23.84
N LEU A 240 -9.94 -12.94 22.87
CA LEU A 240 -8.49 -12.74 22.96
C LEU A 240 -8.15 -11.25 23.18
N VAL A 241 -8.69 -10.36 22.35
CA VAL A 241 -8.36 -8.92 22.46
C VAL A 241 -8.99 -8.24 23.68
N SER A 242 -9.96 -8.89 24.34
CA SER A 242 -10.52 -8.40 25.61
C SER A 242 -9.63 -8.69 26.82
N GLN A 243 -8.76 -9.70 26.72
CA GLN A 243 -7.83 -10.10 27.78
C GLN A 243 -6.46 -9.40 27.67
N VAL A 244 -6.23 -8.69 26.58
CA VAL A 244 -4.97 -8.00 26.28
C VAL A 244 -5.08 -6.52 26.65
N PRO A 245 -4.00 -5.86 27.13
CA PRO A 245 -4.00 -4.41 27.33
C PRO A 245 -4.49 -3.66 26.09
N GLN A 246 -5.43 -2.73 26.26
CA GLN A 246 -6.13 -2.10 25.12
C GLN A 246 -5.16 -1.38 24.16
N ASN A 247 -4.08 -0.79 24.69
CA ASN A 247 -3.00 -0.18 23.90
C ASN A 247 -2.35 -1.18 22.93
N SER A 248 -2.25 -2.45 23.30
CA SER A 248 -1.66 -3.51 22.47
C SER A 248 -2.68 -4.15 21.52
N ALA A 249 -3.98 -3.91 21.71
CA ALA A 249 -5.05 -4.52 20.92
C ALA A 249 -5.52 -3.68 19.71
N LEU A 250 -5.14 -2.40 19.61
CA LEU A 250 -5.66 -1.46 18.60
C LEU A 250 -5.58 -1.95 17.14
N LEU A 251 -4.44 -2.51 16.71
CA LEU A 251 -4.30 -3.04 15.34
C LEU A 251 -5.15 -4.30 15.12
N ALA A 252 -5.32 -5.12 16.16
CA ALA A 252 -6.14 -6.31 16.11
C ALA A 252 -7.63 -5.96 15.98
N TYR A 253 -8.10 -4.89 16.64
CA TYR A 253 -9.47 -4.37 16.42
C TYR A 253 -9.72 -4.07 14.94
N GLY A 254 -8.77 -3.42 14.27
CA GLY A 254 -8.86 -3.12 12.84
C GLY A 254 -8.98 -4.39 11.97
N THR A 255 -8.24 -5.45 12.32
CA THR A 255 -8.32 -6.75 11.63
C THR A 255 -9.66 -7.44 11.83
N ILE A 256 -10.21 -7.41 13.05
CA ILE A 256 -11.54 -7.97 13.37
C ILE A 256 -12.62 -7.23 12.58
N ILE A 257 -12.63 -5.89 12.66
CA ILE A 257 -13.59 -5.04 11.95
C ILE A 257 -13.50 -5.26 10.44
N ASN A 258 -12.29 -5.31 9.87
CA ASN A 258 -12.10 -5.60 8.44
C ASN A 258 -12.71 -6.96 8.06
N THR A 259 -12.49 -8.01 8.86
CA THR A 259 -13.02 -9.34 8.59
C THR A 259 -14.55 -9.36 8.63
N ILE A 260 -15.15 -8.71 9.63
CA ILE A 260 -16.62 -8.58 9.77
C ILE A 260 -17.20 -7.83 8.57
N VAL A 261 -16.63 -6.67 8.23
CA VAL A 261 -17.11 -5.85 7.10
C VAL A 261 -16.97 -6.60 5.77
N ASP A 262 -15.84 -7.27 5.53
CA ASP A 262 -15.64 -8.08 4.33
C ASP A 262 -16.62 -9.25 4.23
N TRP A 263 -16.91 -9.90 5.36
CA TRP A 263 -17.89 -10.99 5.44
C TRP A 263 -19.31 -10.46 5.12
N GLN A 264 -19.71 -9.33 5.69
CA GLN A 264 -21.01 -8.69 5.46
C GLN A 264 -21.19 -8.17 4.04
N ILE A 265 -20.11 -7.64 3.43
CA ILE A 265 -20.11 -7.24 2.01
C ILE A 265 -20.30 -8.48 1.10
N ALA A 266 -19.69 -9.61 1.46
CA ALA A 266 -19.84 -10.85 0.71
C ALA A 266 -21.26 -11.44 0.82
N SER A 267 -21.87 -11.41 2.02
CA SER A 267 -23.19 -11.97 2.34
C SER A 267 -24.40 -11.10 1.93
N ASN A 268 -24.28 -10.28 0.88
CA ASN A 268 -25.35 -9.43 0.35
C ASN A 268 -25.87 -8.32 1.30
N GLY A 269 -25.09 -7.91 2.30
CA GLY A 269 -25.31 -6.64 2.99
C GLY A 269 -26.38 -6.62 4.08
N GLN A 270 -26.92 -7.76 4.51
CA GLN A 270 -27.62 -7.81 5.80
C GLN A 270 -26.59 -7.74 6.91
N PHE A 271 -26.37 -6.53 7.44
CA PHE A 271 -25.54 -6.33 8.62
C PHE A 271 -26.30 -6.88 9.83
N GLU A 272 -25.96 -8.10 10.24
CA GLU A 272 -26.48 -8.65 11.49
C GLU A 272 -26.23 -7.68 12.64
N GLN A 273 -27.26 -7.43 13.44
CA GLN A 273 -27.21 -6.49 14.56
C GLN A 273 -26.09 -6.87 15.55
N LYS A 274 -25.87 -8.17 15.77
CA LYS A 274 -24.77 -8.70 16.60
C LYS A 274 -23.40 -8.24 16.11
N SER A 275 -23.13 -8.31 14.80
CA SER A 275 -21.87 -7.82 14.23
C SER A 275 -21.69 -6.32 14.39
N MET A 276 -22.76 -5.53 14.30
CA MET A 276 -22.71 -4.08 14.53
C MET A 276 -22.41 -3.73 15.99
N HIS A 277 -22.96 -4.48 16.95
CA HIS A 277 -22.61 -4.32 18.36
C HIS A 277 -21.12 -4.58 18.61
N ILE A 278 -20.56 -5.64 18.00
CA ILE A 278 -19.13 -5.94 18.10
C ILE A 278 -18.29 -4.79 17.52
N ILE A 279 -18.61 -4.31 16.32
CA ILE A 279 -17.90 -3.18 15.71
C ILE A 279 -17.96 -1.94 16.62
N ASN A 280 -19.14 -1.64 17.17
CA ASN A 280 -19.32 -0.50 18.04
C ASN A 280 -18.49 -0.60 19.33
N ASP A 281 -18.53 -1.74 20.01
CA ASP A 281 -17.75 -1.98 21.24
C ASP A 281 -16.25 -1.82 21.00
N LEU A 282 -15.72 -2.43 19.93
CA LEU A 282 -14.31 -2.30 19.58
C LEU A 282 -13.91 -0.85 19.26
N LEU A 283 -14.77 -0.09 18.57
CA LEU A 283 -14.51 1.31 18.22
C LEU A 283 -14.61 2.25 19.42
N VAL A 284 -15.52 1.99 20.37
CA VAL A 284 -15.60 2.73 21.63
C VAL A 284 -14.34 2.51 22.47
N LYS A 285 -13.90 1.25 22.63
CA LYS A 285 -12.63 0.91 23.30
C LYS A 285 -11.43 1.57 22.62
N ALA A 286 -11.38 1.53 21.29
CA ALA A 286 -10.33 2.20 20.53
C ALA A 286 -10.32 3.72 20.76
N HIS A 287 -11.50 4.35 20.84
CA HIS A 287 -11.61 5.79 21.11
C HIS A 287 -11.15 6.15 22.52
N GLN A 288 -11.42 5.31 23.52
CA GLN A 288 -10.95 5.53 24.89
C GLN A 288 -9.42 5.56 24.97
N VAL A 289 -8.75 4.66 24.24
CA VAL A 289 -7.29 4.59 24.18
C VAL A 289 -6.66 5.68 23.32
N ASP A 290 -7.29 6.00 22.18
CA ASP A 290 -6.80 7.00 21.23
C ASP A 290 -7.88 8.06 20.94
N PRO A 291 -8.17 8.96 21.89
CA PRO A 291 -9.26 9.94 21.74
C PRO A 291 -9.07 10.91 20.57
N MET A 292 -7.80 11.15 20.21
CA MET A 292 -7.40 12.07 19.13
C MET A 292 -7.31 11.39 17.76
N HIS A 293 -7.63 10.10 17.68
CA HIS A 293 -7.65 9.31 16.44
C HIS A 293 -6.33 9.35 15.64
N LYS A 294 -5.20 9.25 16.34
CA LYS A 294 -3.86 9.28 15.74
C LYS A 294 -3.43 7.91 15.20
N SER A 295 -3.98 6.82 15.74
CA SER A 295 -3.69 5.46 15.33
C SER A 295 -4.03 5.19 13.85
N THR A 296 -3.29 4.27 13.24
CA THR A 296 -3.54 3.82 11.86
C THR A 296 -4.89 3.13 11.72
N LEU A 297 -5.46 2.61 12.82
CA LEU A 297 -6.81 2.04 12.88
C LEU A 297 -7.85 2.96 12.21
N TRP A 298 -7.84 4.25 12.51
CA TRP A 298 -8.83 5.20 11.98
C TRP A 298 -8.69 5.40 10.47
N THR A 299 -7.47 5.33 9.93
CA THR A 299 -7.23 5.37 8.47
C THR A 299 -7.68 4.09 7.77
N ILE A 300 -7.59 2.94 8.45
CA ILE A 300 -8.15 1.66 7.98
C ILE A 300 -9.67 1.75 7.98
N LEU A 301 -10.27 2.21 9.09
CA LEU A 301 -11.72 2.39 9.24
C LEU A 301 -12.32 3.25 8.12
N ALA A 302 -11.69 4.39 7.82
CA ALA A 302 -12.07 5.25 6.71
C ALA A 302 -12.11 4.49 5.36
N SER A 303 -11.10 3.64 5.13
CA SER A 303 -10.99 2.84 3.90
C SER A 303 -12.06 1.76 3.82
N LEU A 304 -12.37 1.10 4.95
CA LEU A 304 -13.43 0.08 5.03
C LEU A 304 -14.82 0.68 4.82
N TYR A 305 -15.08 1.84 5.43
CA TYR A 305 -16.36 2.51 5.30
C TYR A 305 -16.62 2.98 3.86
N ILE A 306 -15.62 3.63 3.22
CA ILE A 306 -15.74 4.00 1.80
C ILE A 306 -15.89 2.76 0.92
N LYS A 307 -15.13 1.68 1.16
CA LYS A 307 -15.26 0.42 0.43
C LYS A 307 -16.68 -0.16 0.53
N LYS A 308 -17.32 -0.09 1.71
CA LYS A 308 -18.73 -0.47 1.92
C LYS A 308 -19.67 0.40 1.08
N LEU A 309 -19.53 1.73 1.14
CA LEU A 309 -20.40 2.65 0.40
C LEU A 309 -20.33 2.43 -1.11
N VAL A 310 -19.11 2.26 -1.64
CA VAL A 310 -18.88 2.16 -3.09
C VAL A 310 -18.90 0.74 -3.62
N HIS A 311 -19.41 -0.21 -2.84
CA HIS A 311 -19.48 -1.60 -3.24
C HIS A 311 -20.44 -1.78 -4.42
N TYR A 312 -20.02 -2.57 -5.42
CA TYR A 312 -20.73 -2.68 -6.70
C TYR A 312 -22.16 -3.22 -6.61
N LYS A 313 -22.47 -4.03 -5.60
CA LYS A 313 -23.83 -4.54 -5.37
C LYS A 313 -24.80 -3.41 -5.00
N ASN A 314 -24.32 -2.28 -4.49
CA ASN A 314 -25.15 -1.10 -4.23
C ASN A 314 -25.62 -0.42 -5.52
N PHE A 315 -25.12 -0.85 -6.68
CA PHE A 315 -25.40 -0.28 -8.00
C PHE A 315 -26.08 -1.29 -8.94
N GLN A 316 -26.48 -2.47 -8.44
CA GLN A 316 -27.17 -3.46 -9.27
C GLN A 316 -28.63 -3.02 -9.50
N LYS A 317 -29.03 -3.07 -10.78
CA LYS A 317 -30.31 -2.57 -11.30
C LYS A 317 -31.52 -3.14 -10.55
N SER A 318 -32.26 -2.25 -9.89
CA SER A 318 -33.72 -2.41 -9.80
C SER A 318 -34.32 -1.47 -10.85
N ASN A 319 -35.49 -1.78 -11.41
CA ASN A 319 -36.08 -1.01 -12.53
C ASN A 319 -36.46 0.46 -12.22
N VAL A 320 -35.86 1.12 -11.21
CA VAL A 320 -36.22 2.46 -10.74
C VAL A 320 -34.99 3.38 -10.63
N SER A 321 -34.93 4.33 -11.57
CA SER A 321 -33.73 4.98 -12.11
C SER A 321 -33.12 6.18 -11.36
N LYS A 322 -33.21 6.29 -10.02
CA LYS A 322 -32.54 7.42 -9.29
C LYS A 322 -31.87 7.11 -7.96
N LYS A 323 -32.20 6.00 -7.29
CA LYS A 323 -31.57 5.63 -6.00
C LYS A 323 -30.19 4.99 -6.16
N GLU A 324 -29.81 4.62 -7.38
CA GLU A 324 -28.71 3.69 -7.66
C GLU A 324 -27.31 4.28 -7.52
N THR A 325 -27.14 5.60 -7.35
CA THR A 325 -25.80 6.20 -7.22
C THR A 325 -25.62 7.13 -6.02
N ILE A 326 -26.63 7.25 -5.16
CA ILE A 326 -26.60 8.13 -3.98
C ILE A 326 -25.40 7.83 -3.07
N ASN A 327 -25.02 6.55 -2.97
CA ASN A 327 -23.85 6.14 -2.18
C ASN A 327 -22.52 6.65 -2.74
N LEU A 328 -22.40 6.86 -4.07
CA LEU A 328 -21.21 7.46 -4.68
C LEU A 328 -21.15 8.97 -4.40
N ASP A 329 -22.28 9.65 -4.52
CA ASP A 329 -22.39 11.07 -4.18
C ASP A 329 -22.08 11.30 -2.69
N LEU A 330 -22.61 10.43 -1.82
CA LEU A 330 -22.30 10.42 -0.39
C LEU A 330 -20.81 10.15 -0.11
N ALA A 331 -20.20 9.17 -0.80
CA ALA A 331 -18.78 8.88 -0.64
C ALA A 331 -17.91 10.08 -1.06
N LYS A 332 -18.25 10.75 -2.16
CA LYS A 332 -17.60 11.99 -2.60
C LYS A 332 -17.78 13.12 -1.57
N LEU A 333 -18.99 13.33 -1.07
CA LEU A 333 -19.29 14.33 -0.05
C LEU A 333 -18.49 14.10 1.24
N ILE A 334 -18.53 12.88 1.77
CA ILE A 334 -17.79 12.51 2.99
C ILE A 334 -16.29 12.70 2.78
N PHE A 335 -15.75 12.32 1.61
CA PHE A 335 -14.34 12.52 1.30
C PHE A 335 -13.96 14.01 1.31
N LEU A 336 -14.72 14.86 0.63
CA LEU A 336 -14.46 16.30 0.56
C LEU A 336 -14.57 16.97 1.93
N LYS A 337 -15.62 16.64 2.70
CA LYS A 337 -15.82 17.14 4.06
C LYS A 337 -14.69 16.73 4.99
N SER A 338 -14.30 15.45 4.93
CA SER A 338 -13.21 14.90 5.75
C SER A 338 -11.85 15.50 5.38
N CYS A 339 -11.63 15.83 4.10
CA CYS A 339 -10.43 16.58 3.68
C CYS A 339 -10.46 18.04 4.14
N SER A 340 -11.62 18.64 4.37
CA SER A 340 -11.71 20.05 4.76
C SER A 340 -11.62 20.24 6.28
N ASN A 341 -12.06 19.24 7.04
CA ASN A 341 -12.20 19.32 8.49
C ASN A 341 -11.02 18.70 9.26
N PHE A 342 -9.78 19.07 8.92
CA PHE A 342 -8.56 18.48 9.51
C PHE A 342 -8.45 18.59 11.04
N LYS A 343 -9.18 19.51 11.67
CA LYS A 343 -9.16 19.77 13.13
C LYS A 343 -10.27 19.07 13.91
N GLN A 344 -11.26 18.47 13.24
CA GLN A 344 -12.38 17.81 13.93
C GLN A 344 -12.04 16.35 14.25
N ILE A 345 -12.49 15.90 15.43
CA ILE A 345 -12.44 14.49 15.81
C ILE A 345 -13.30 13.70 14.82
N CYS A 346 -12.80 12.57 14.35
CA CYS A 346 -13.50 11.77 13.36
C CYS A 346 -14.73 11.10 14.01
N THR A 347 -15.69 10.70 13.19
CA THR A 347 -16.83 9.91 13.66
C THR A 347 -16.33 8.56 14.18
N ILE A 348 -16.62 8.24 15.46
CA ILE A 348 -16.17 7.01 16.12
C ILE A 348 -16.68 5.77 15.37
N ASN A 349 -17.99 5.70 15.13
CA ASN A 349 -18.61 4.59 14.40
C ASN A 349 -19.37 5.10 13.17
N PRO A 350 -18.73 5.16 11.99
CA PRO A 350 -19.40 5.61 10.77
C PRO A 350 -20.43 4.59 10.25
N PHE A 351 -20.37 3.33 10.69
CA PHE A 351 -21.28 2.27 10.21
C PHE A 351 -22.68 2.34 10.80
N ASN A 352 -22.84 2.98 11.97
CA ASN A 352 -24.10 3.09 12.71
C ASN A 352 -24.55 4.56 12.91
N HIS A 353 -24.03 5.49 12.11
CA HIS A 353 -24.33 6.91 12.28
C HIS A 353 -25.73 7.25 11.71
N SER A 354 -26.57 7.91 12.51
CA SER A 354 -27.96 8.25 12.14
C SER A 354 -28.08 9.23 10.97
N SER A 355 -27.06 10.08 10.77
CA SER A 355 -26.98 11.05 9.67
C SER A 355 -25.71 10.83 8.85
N PRO A 356 -25.70 9.94 7.84
CA PRO A 356 -24.48 9.58 7.10
C PRO A 356 -23.75 10.76 6.44
N GLN A 357 -24.49 11.78 6.00
CA GLN A 357 -23.96 13.03 5.45
C GLN A 357 -23.09 13.83 6.43
N ASN A 358 -23.22 13.57 7.74
CA ASN A 358 -22.47 14.26 8.77
C ASN A 358 -21.15 13.58 9.14
N ILE A 359 -20.90 12.37 8.64
CA ILE A 359 -19.71 11.57 8.96
C ILE A 359 -18.42 12.31 8.56
N ILE A 360 -17.43 12.24 9.45
CA ILE A 360 -16.07 12.73 9.24
C ILE A 360 -15.12 11.54 9.41
N LEU A 361 -14.32 11.27 8.40
CA LEU A 361 -13.38 10.15 8.39
C LEU A 361 -11.94 10.65 8.52
N ARG A 362 -11.06 9.82 9.09
CA ARG A 362 -9.63 10.13 9.18
C ARG A 362 -8.96 9.98 7.81
N ILE A 363 -8.79 11.10 7.11
CA ILE A 363 -8.03 11.18 5.85
C ILE A 363 -6.63 11.75 6.12
N SER A 364 -5.64 11.05 5.59
CA SER A 364 -4.22 11.39 5.64
C SER A 364 -3.59 11.17 4.27
N ASN A 365 -2.38 11.68 4.06
CA ASN A 365 -1.62 11.42 2.83
C ASN A 365 -1.41 9.92 2.57
N LYS A 366 -1.45 9.07 3.62
CA LYS A 366 -1.24 7.62 3.52
C LYS A 366 -2.45 6.86 2.97
N ASN A 367 -3.68 7.36 3.14
CA ASN A 367 -4.90 6.67 2.68
C ASN A 367 -5.68 7.45 1.62
N LYS A 368 -5.39 8.74 1.38
CA LYS A 368 -6.07 9.57 0.35
C LYS A 368 -6.13 8.87 -1.02
N ILE A 369 -4.99 8.38 -1.52
CA ILE A 369 -4.92 7.68 -2.82
C ILE A 369 -5.78 6.40 -2.82
N VAL A 370 -5.76 5.64 -1.72
CA VAL A 370 -6.54 4.39 -1.59
C VAL A 370 -8.04 4.68 -1.62
N LEU A 371 -8.49 5.71 -0.91
CA LEU A 371 -9.89 6.13 -0.89
C LEU A 371 -10.36 6.57 -2.29
N LEU A 372 -9.58 7.42 -2.96
CA LEU A 372 -9.89 7.89 -4.32
C LEU A 372 -9.95 6.74 -5.32
N ARG A 373 -9.01 5.78 -5.26
CA ARG A 373 -9.04 4.57 -6.11
C ARG A 373 -10.28 3.72 -5.85
N ASN A 374 -10.69 3.55 -4.59
CA ASN A 374 -11.91 2.81 -4.26
C ASN A 374 -13.16 3.51 -4.81
N ILE A 375 -13.28 4.83 -4.63
CA ILE A 375 -14.41 5.62 -5.16
C ILE A 375 -14.44 5.55 -6.69
N ALA A 376 -13.31 5.75 -7.35
CA ALA A 376 -13.19 5.65 -8.81
C ALA A 376 -13.60 4.26 -9.32
N SER A 377 -13.19 3.17 -8.65
CA SER A 377 -13.61 1.82 -9.01
C SER A 377 -15.12 1.63 -8.88
N GLY A 378 -15.71 2.15 -7.80
CA GLY A 378 -17.16 2.15 -7.61
C GLY A 378 -17.87 2.96 -8.70
N ALA A 379 -17.36 4.13 -9.04
CA ALA A 379 -17.91 5.01 -10.08
C ALA A 379 -17.88 4.38 -11.47
N ILE A 380 -16.81 3.66 -11.83
CA ILE A 380 -16.75 2.88 -13.09
C ILE A 380 -17.86 1.83 -13.12
N LYS A 381 -18.05 1.09 -12.02
CA LYS A 381 -19.07 0.03 -11.95
C LYS A 381 -20.49 0.59 -11.91
N GLY A 382 -20.70 1.76 -11.31
CA GLY A 382 -21.96 2.49 -11.29
C GLY A 382 -22.16 3.43 -12.48
N CYS A 383 -21.31 3.37 -13.52
CA CYS A 383 -21.37 4.23 -14.71
C CYS A 383 -21.46 5.74 -14.43
N ARG A 384 -20.79 6.23 -13.37
CA ARG A 384 -20.74 7.66 -12.98
C ARG A 384 -19.47 8.33 -13.48
N LYS A 385 -19.51 8.78 -14.73
CA LYS A 385 -18.40 9.47 -15.41
C LYS A 385 -17.85 10.67 -14.64
N ASP A 386 -18.76 11.51 -14.12
CA ASP A 386 -18.45 12.74 -13.41
C ASP A 386 -17.60 12.48 -12.15
N ILE A 387 -17.98 11.49 -11.34
CA ILE A 387 -17.26 11.09 -10.12
C ILE A 387 -15.93 10.44 -10.47
N PHE A 388 -15.90 9.59 -11.51
CA PHE A 388 -14.66 8.96 -11.97
C PHE A 388 -13.63 10.00 -12.41
N LEU A 389 -14.02 10.96 -13.26
CA LEU A 389 -13.13 12.03 -13.73
C LEU A 389 -12.67 12.94 -12.59
N TRP A 390 -13.56 13.25 -11.64
CA TRP A 390 -13.20 13.97 -10.42
C TRP A 390 -12.13 13.21 -9.61
N CYS A 391 -12.27 11.90 -9.40
CA CYS A 391 -11.26 11.10 -8.72
C CYS A 391 -9.91 11.10 -9.47
N CYS A 392 -9.92 11.02 -10.80
CA CYS A 392 -8.69 11.10 -11.59
C CYS A 392 -7.99 12.45 -11.45
N ALA A 393 -8.74 13.55 -11.44
CA ALA A 393 -8.20 14.89 -11.21
C ALA A 393 -7.60 15.02 -9.81
N GLU A 394 -8.30 14.53 -8.78
CA GLU A 394 -7.78 14.53 -7.40
C GLU A 394 -6.52 13.67 -7.26
N LEU A 395 -6.47 12.49 -7.89
CA LEU A 395 -5.28 11.64 -7.90
C LEU A 395 -4.10 12.34 -8.59
N TYR A 396 -4.34 13.03 -9.70
CA TYR A 396 -3.32 13.82 -10.39
C TYR A 396 -2.78 14.95 -9.51
N ASN A 397 -3.66 15.65 -8.78
CA ASN A 397 -3.28 16.71 -7.84
C ASN A 397 -2.48 16.16 -6.64
N THR A 398 -2.66 14.89 -6.28
CA THR A 398 -1.82 14.22 -5.27
C THR A 398 -0.45 13.78 -5.79
N GLY A 399 -0.15 13.99 -7.07
CA GLY A 399 1.14 13.65 -7.67
C GLY A 399 1.15 12.30 -8.39
N VAL A 400 0.02 11.64 -8.61
CA VAL A 400 -0.03 10.43 -9.45
C VAL A 400 0.01 10.82 -10.92
N ALA A 401 1.00 10.34 -11.66
CA ALA A 401 1.14 10.68 -13.08
C ALA A 401 0.06 9.96 -13.92
N VAL A 402 -0.32 10.55 -15.06
CA VAL A 402 -1.33 9.95 -15.95
C VAL A 402 -0.93 8.55 -16.40
N LYS A 403 0.35 8.33 -16.72
CA LYS A 403 0.86 6.99 -17.09
C LYS A 403 0.67 5.96 -15.97
N GLU A 404 0.81 6.36 -14.71
CA GLU A 404 0.63 5.49 -13.54
C GLU A 404 -0.85 5.15 -13.33
N LEU A 405 -1.74 6.13 -13.50
CA LEU A 405 -3.19 5.89 -13.47
C LEU A 405 -3.59 4.87 -14.55
N ILE A 406 -3.07 5.02 -15.77
CA ILE A 406 -3.33 4.08 -16.85
C ILE A 406 -2.90 2.67 -16.45
N ILE A 407 -1.67 2.51 -15.93
CA ILE A 407 -1.16 1.22 -15.46
C ILE A 407 -2.05 0.62 -14.37
N ASP A 408 -2.42 1.42 -13.36
CA ASP A 408 -3.31 0.97 -12.27
C ASP A 408 -4.66 0.48 -12.80
N TRP A 409 -5.25 1.20 -13.77
CA TRP A 409 -6.53 0.81 -14.35
C TRP A 409 -6.43 -0.45 -15.21
N HIS A 410 -5.37 -0.60 -16.00
CA HIS A 410 -5.12 -1.84 -16.73
C HIS A 410 -4.91 -3.02 -15.77
N ALA A 411 -4.09 -2.83 -14.74
CA ALA A 411 -3.88 -3.80 -13.67
C ALA A 411 -5.20 -4.18 -12.97
N MET A 412 -6.09 -3.21 -12.78
CA MET A 412 -7.36 -3.40 -12.10
C MET A 412 -8.44 -4.04 -12.98
N PHE A 413 -8.49 -3.80 -14.29
CA PHE A 413 -9.63 -4.19 -15.15
C PHE A 413 -9.28 -5.17 -16.28
N ASP A 414 -8.01 -5.29 -16.66
CA ASP A 414 -7.58 -6.25 -17.67
C ASP A 414 -7.14 -7.56 -17.00
N HIS A 415 -7.83 -8.66 -17.31
CA HIS A 415 -7.51 -9.97 -16.77
C HIS A 415 -6.13 -10.46 -17.23
N ARG A 416 -5.63 -10.00 -18.39
CA ARG A 416 -4.30 -10.36 -18.91
C ARG A 416 -3.20 -9.87 -18.00
N PHE A 417 -3.37 -8.72 -17.35
CA PHE A 417 -2.44 -8.20 -16.35
C PHE A 417 -2.46 -9.00 -15.04
N ARG A 418 -3.47 -9.84 -14.82
CA ARG A 418 -3.58 -10.67 -13.61
C ARG A 418 -2.95 -12.05 -13.76
N SER A 419 -2.62 -12.47 -14.99
CA SER A 419 -1.81 -13.66 -15.23
C SER A 419 -0.32 -13.28 -15.19
N ASN A 420 0.47 -14.03 -14.41
CA ASN A 420 1.89 -13.70 -14.14
C ASN A 420 2.77 -13.63 -15.40
N ASN A 421 2.33 -14.20 -16.52
CA ASN A 421 3.14 -14.31 -17.73
C ASN A 421 3.10 -13.04 -18.60
N SER A 422 2.06 -12.20 -18.54
CA SER A 422 1.96 -11.06 -19.47
C SER A 422 2.85 -9.87 -19.07
N LEU A 423 3.12 -9.67 -17.78
CA LEU A 423 3.79 -8.47 -17.28
C LEU A 423 5.30 -8.39 -17.59
N ARG A 424 5.93 -9.53 -17.86
CA ARG A 424 7.32 -9.56 -18.40
C ARG A 424 7.36 -9.09 -19.85
N ASP A 425 6.31 -9.40 -20.62
CA ASP A 425 6.18 -9.07 -22.05
C ASP A 425 5.46 -7.75 -22.32
N VAL A 426 4.80 -7.17 -21.32
CA VAL A 426 4.29 -5.80 -21.40
C VAL A 426 5.50 -4.86 -21.40
N LYS A 427 6.08 -4.69 -22.59
CA LYS A 427 6.84 -3.50 -22.96
C LYS A 427 5.92 -2.31 -22.63
N LEU A 428 6.17 -1.67 -21.48
CA LEU A 428 5.48 -0.46 -20.98
C LEU A 428 5.74 0.78 -21.87
N LYS A 429 5.90 0.58 -23.18
CA LYS A 429 6.09 1.63 -24.18
C LYS A 429 4.75 1.88 -24.87
N ASP A 430 4.13 2.98 -24.46
CA ASP A 430 3.23 3.83 -25.26
C ASP A 430 1.93 3.22 -25.86
N GLN A 431 1.61 1.95 -25.61
CA GLN A 431 0.42 1.31 -26.19
C GLN A 431 -0.83 1.29 -25.28
N PHE A 432 -0.68 1.59 -23.99
CA PHE A 432 -1.80 1.62 -23.04
C PHE A 432 -2.58 2.92 -23.14
N SER A 433 -3.85 2.79 -23.52
CA SER A 433 -4.82 3.87 -23.49
C SER A 433 -6.03 3.47 -22.65
N ILE A 434 -6.60 4.44 -21.94
CA ILE A 434 -7.88 4.30 -21.22
C ILE A 434 -9.01 3.97 -22.21
N SER A 435 -8.94 4.49 -23.44
CA SER A 435 -9.93 4.23 -24.50
C SER A 435 -10.01 2.77 -24.94
N LYS A 436 -8.99 1.96 -24.64
CA LYS A 436 -8.92 0.53 -24.97
C LYS A 436 -9.51 -0.38 -23.88
N LEU A 437 -9.96 0.16 -22.74
CA LEU A 437 -10.57 -0.61 -21.65
C LEU A 437 -12.10 -0.59 -21.75
N PRO A 438 -12.78 -1.72 -22.04
CA PRO A 438 -14.24 -1.77 -22.25
C PRO A 438 -15.04 -1.20 -21.07
N HIS A 439 -14.65 -1.52 -19.84
CA HIS A 439 -15.33 -1.04 -18.63
C HIS A 439 -15.25 0.47 -18.47
N ILE A 440 -14.11 1.08 -18.79
CA ILE A 440 -13.95 2.53 -18.68
C ILE A 440 -14.61 3.23 -19.87
N LYS A 441 -14.49 2.67 -21.09
CA LYS A 441 -15.19 3.19 -22.26
C LYS A 441 -16.70 3.25 -22.03
N ASN A 442 -17.30 2.23 -21.43
CA ASN A 442 -18.72 2.21 -21.10
C ASN A 442 -19.08 3.21 -19.99
N ALA A 443 -18.24 3.37 -18.97
CA ALA A 443 -18.46 4.37 -17.92
C ALA A 443 -18.24 5.83 -18.37
N LEU A 444 -17.56 6.03 -19.52
CA LEU A 444 -17.29 7.35 -20.11
C LEU A 444 -18.28 7.74 -21.22
N LYS A 445 -19.13 6.80 -21.68
CA LYS A 445 -20.31 7.10 -22.49
C LYS A 445 -21.38 7.69 -21.57
#